data_AF-A0A7X7NX12-F1
#
_entry.id   AF-A0A7X7NX12-F1
#
_cell.length_a   1.000
_cell.length_b   1.000
_cell.length_c   1.000
_cell.angle_alpha   90.00
_cell.angle_beta   90.00
_cell.angle_gamma   90.00
#
_symmetry.space_group_name_H-M   'P 1'
#
loop_
_entity.id
_entity.type
_entity.pdbx_description
1 polymer ?
#
loop_
_entity_poly.entity_id
_entity_poly.type
_entity_poly.pdbx_seq_one_letter_code
_entity_poly.pdbx_strand_id
1 'polypeptide(L)'
;MTTKTIDENKIDNHESKKDKFKNYLMSTLNGMTLGLFATLIIGTIFQQIGLLISKDNVFIIASKTLSMLMGAGIGLGIGISLKLDNLKLILSAVVGGVATSFQVIFVSNAGWNAKFYLPNVVTPPGNPLTVYLVVTLTVFVLSKLIKNKTPVDLILLPLLSVLVSGILTYVISGPSNLIIYYISRFVDISTKAVPIPMTIIISVAMGMILTAPISSAAIAIMIQIGTNPVAAAAAVVGTSVQMVGFAVQSRKDNPIGVVLSIFFGTSMFQFKNIVKKPIIWLPTIITSALLGPTVLLFDLGTKGVFENDIIPNHVASAWSMAAGMGTSGLVGQIGTITALGNTFENFGNYQIWIFILVIQIGLPILLVYLIDLLFRKYNLIKPGDLEV
;
A
#
# COMPACT_ATOMS: atom_id res chain seq x y z
N MET A 1 -32.14 -48.78 2.63
CA MET A 1 -32.70 -48.41 1.31
C MET A 1 -32.84 -46.90 1.29
N THR A 2 -31.82 -46.21 0.78
CA THR A 2 -31.75 -45.55 -0.55
C THR A 2 -32.00 -44.04 -0.40
N THR A 3 -30.93 -43.27 -0.16
CA THR A 3 -30.16 -42.51 -1.18
C THR A 3 -30.91 -41.32 -1.76
N LYS A 4 -30.40 -40.11 -1.46
CA LYS A 4 -30.23 -39.02 -2.43
C LYS A 4 -29.14 -38.08 -1.92
N THR A 5 -27.91 -38.48 -2.17
CA THR A 5 -26.77 -37.58 -2.36
C THR A 5 -27.10 -36.68 -3.55
N ILE A 6 -27.27 -35.38 -3.30
CA ILE A 6 -27.30 -34.39 -4.37
C ILE A 6 -25.84 -34.03 -4.64
N ASP A 7 -25.41 -34.31 -5.85
CA ASP A 7 -24.08 -34.07 -6.38
C ASP A 7 -23.62 -32.62 -6.17
N GLU A 8 -22.62 -32.42 -5.29
CA GLU A 8 -21.86 -31.18 -5.16
C GLU A 8 -20.76 -31.02 -6.24
N ASN A 9 -20.64 -31.96 -7.18
CA ASN A 9 -19.54 -32.03 -8.14
C ASN A 9 -19.88 -31.52 -9.56
N LYS A 10 -20.45 -30.32 -9.70
CA LYS A 10 -20.61 -29.75 -11.06
C LYS A 10 -20.67 -28.22 -11.15
N ILE A 11 -19.74 -27.51 -10.51
CA ILE A 11 -19.30 -26.18 -10.97
C ILE A 11 -17.78 -26.07 -10.81
N ASP A 12 -17.03 -27.02 -11.39
CA ASP A 12 -15.61 -26.82 -11.66
C ASP A 12 -15.48 -25.89 -12.86
N ASN A 13 -15.55 -24.59 -12.61
CA ASN A 13 -15.13 -23.60 -13.59
C ASN A 13 -13.64 -23.80 -13.88
N HIS A 14 -13.33 -23.96 -15.16
CA HIS A 14 -11.98 -24.01 -15.72
C HIS A 14 -11.23 -22.69 -15.42
N GLU A 15 -10.79 -22.48 -14.18
CA GLU A 15 -9.85 -21.40 -13.86
C GLU A 15 -8.49 -21.75 -14.49
N SER A 16 -8.02 -20.91 -15.41
CA SER A 16 -6.71 -21.10 -16.01
C SER A 16 -5.62 -21.00 -14.93
N LYS A 17 -4.47 -21.66 -15.12
CA LYS A 17 -3.33 -21.55 -14.19
C LYS A 17 -2.93 -20.07 -13.93
N LYS A 18 -3.16 -19.19 -14.92
CA LYS A 18 -2.90 -17.76 -14.84
C LYS A 18 -3.86 -17.06 -13.87
N ASP A 19 -5.14 -17.43 -13.89
CA ASP A 19 -6.15 -16.86 -12.99
C ASP A 19 -5.91 -17.29 -11.54
N LYS A 20 -5.54 -18.56 -11.32
CA LYS A 20 -5.14 -19.04 -9.98
C LYS A 20 -3.94 -18.30 -9.41
N PHE A 21 -2.92 -18.05 -10.22
CA PHE A 21 -1.74 -17.30 -9.78
C PHE A 21 -2.07 -15.83 -9.47
N LYS A 22 -2.88 -15.20 -10.33
CA LYS A 22 -3.35 -13.83 -10.12
C LYS A 22 -4.16 -13.69 -8.83
N ASN A 23 -5.12 -14.59 -8.61
CA ASN A 23 -5.96 -14.60 -7.43
C ASN A 23 -5.14 -14.85 -6.16
N TYR A 24 -4.16 -15.77 -6.22
CA TYR A 24 -3.22 -15.99 -5.13
C TYR A 24 -2.45 -14.71 -4.78
N LEU A 25 -1.83 -14.06 -5.77
CA LEU A 25 -1.05 -12.82 -5.58
C LEU A 25 -1.90 -11.69 -5.00
N MET A 26 -3.12 -11.50 -5.51
CA MET A 26 -4.05 -10.49 -5.01
C MET A 26 -4.44 -10.77 -3.55
N SER A 27 -4.77 -12.03 -3.22
CA SER A 27 -5.14 -12.43 -1.87
C SER A 27 -4.00 -12.19 -0.87
N THR A 28 -2.78 -12.60 -1.20
CA THR A 28 -1.62 -12.44 -0.32
C THR A 28 -1.22 -10.98 -0.15
N LEU A 29 -1.29 -10.15 -1.20
CA LEU A 29 -1.03 -8.70 -1.11
C LEU A 29 -2.07 -7.99 -0.23
N ASN A 30 -3.35 -8.37 -0.34
CA ASN A 30 -4.41 -7.88 0.53
C ASN A 30 -4.14 -8.27 2.00
N GLY A 31 -3.75 -9.53 2.24
CA GLY A 31 -3.36 -10.02 3.56
C GLY A 31 -2.20 -9.23 4.18
N MET A 32 -1.15 -8.97 3.41
CA MET A 32 -0.03 -8.12 3.85
C MET A 32 -0.51 -6.72 4.24
N THR A 33 -1.43 -6.14 3.46
CA THR A 33 -1.98 -4.80 3.74
C THR A 33 -2.71 -4.75 5.06
N LEU A 34 -3.53 -5.76 5.38
CA LEU A 34 -4.21 -5.87 6.68
C LEU A 34 -3.21 -5.99 7.84
N GLY A 35 -2.15 -6.80 7.65
CA GLY A 35 -1.08 -6.93 8.64
C GLY A 35 -0.34 -5.62 8.90
N LEU A 36 -0.05 -4.87 7.84
CA LEU A 36 0.55 -3.54 7.92
C LEU A 36 -0.41 -2.50 8.55
N PHE A 37 -1.71 -2.62 8.27
CA PHE A 37 -2.76 -1.81 8.88
C PHE A 37 -2.73 -1.91 10.40
N ALA A 38 -2.79 -3.15 10.90
CA ALA A 38 -2.81 -3.43 12.34
C ALA A 38 -1.50 -3.08 13.06
N THR A 39 -0.38 -3.00 12.34
CA THR A 39 0.96 -2.77 12.91
C THR A 39 1.45 -1.36 12.65
N LEU A 40 1.96 -1.07 11.46
CA LEU A 40 2.59 0.21 11.16
C LEU A 40 1.64 1.40 11.21
N ILE A 41 0.39 1.28 10.75
CA ILE A 41 -0.53 2.44 10.77
C ILE A 41 -0.94 2.77 12.19
N ILE A 42 -1.41 1.78 12.95
CA ILE A 42 -1.76 2.01 14.34
C ILE A 42 -0.51 2.47 15.11
N GLY A 43 0.67 1.92 14.78
CA GLY A 43 1.95 2.34 15.31
C GLY A 43 2.25 3.82 15.04
N THR A 44 2.04 4.32 13.83
CA THR A 44 2.27 5.74 13.52
C THR A 44 1.23 6.64 14.17
N ILE A 45 -0.04 6.22 14.25
CA ILE A 45 -1.09 6.97 14.98
C ILE A 45 -0.71 7.12 16.46
N PHE A 46 -0.31 6.02 17.11
CA PHE A 46 0.16 6.04 18.50
C PHE A 46 1.41 6.92 18.64
N GLN A 47 2.33 6.86 17.67
CA GLN A 47 3.48 7.77 17.64
C GLN A 47 3.03 9.23 17.67
N GLN A 48 2.02 9.59 16.87
CA GLN A 48 1.54 10.97 16.81
C GLN A 48 0.89 11.43 18.10
N ILE A 49 0.04 10.60 18.70
CA ILE A 49 -0.56 10.89 20.00
C ILE A 49 0.53 11.06 21.06
N GLY A 50 1.55 10.17 21.03
CA GLY A 50 2.68 10.23 21.94
C GLY A 50 3.47 11.53 21.82
N LEU A 51 3.81 11.96 20.60
CA LEU A 51 4.58 13.18 20.35
C LEU A 51 3.87 14.46 20.83
N LEU A 52 2.53 14.47 20.87
CA LEU A 52 1.75 15.60 21.40
C LEU A 52 1.81 15.73 22.93
N ILE A 53 2.09 14.63 23.65
CA ILE A 53 2.14 14.60 25.11
C ILE A 53 3.57 14.83 25.61
N SER A 54 4.50 13.97 25.19
CA SER A 54 5.92 14.01 25.59
C SER A 54 6.77 13.07 24.73
N LYS A 55 8.09 13.24 24.68
CA LYS A 55 8.97 12.38 23.87
C LYS A 55 9.10 10.95 24.42
N ASP A 56 8.88 10.75 25.72
CA ASP A 56 9.00 9.46 26.39
C ASP A 56 7.69 9.13 27.13
N ASN A 57 6.77 8.45 26.45
CA ASN A 57 5.53 7.96 27.03
C ASN A 57 5.11 6.60 26.47
N VAL A 58 4.06 6.03 27.07
CA VAL A 58 3.51 4.71 26.73
C VAL A 58 3.10 4.62 25.26
N PHE A 59 2.62 5.72 24.64
CA PHE A 59 2.22 5.72 23.23
C PHE A 59 3.42 5.57 22.29
N ILE A 60 4.54 6.24 22.58
CA ILE A 60 5.80 6.06 21.82
C ILE A 60 6.35 4.64 21.99
N ILE A 61 6.27 4.07 23.20
CA ILE A 61 6.68 2.67 23.44
C ILE A 61 5.79 1.71 22.64
N ALA A 62 4.48 1.87 22.71
CA ALA A 62 3.52 1.06 21.95
C ALA A 62 3.74 1.18 20.43
N SER A 63 4.02 2.38 19.92
CA SER A 63 4.36 2.63 18.52
C SER A 63 5.61 1.85 18.07
N LYS A 64 6.68 1.88 18.87
CA LYS A 64 7.91 1.11 18.61
C LYS A 64 7.62 -0.38 18.61
N THR A 65 6.83 -0.87 19.57
CA THR A 65 6.42 -2.28 19.64
C THR A 65 5.61 -2.71 18.43
N LEU A 66 4.64 -1.90 17.99
CA LEU A 66 3.86 -2.19 16.79
C LEU A 66 4.72 -2.23 15.53
N SER A 67 5.72 -1.34 15.44
CA SER A 67 6.72 -1.36 14.36
C SER A 67 7.57 -2.63 14.37
N MET A 68 7.93 -3.14 15.55
CA MET A 68 8.64 -4.43 15.70
C MET A 68 7.78 -5.63 15.31
N LEU A 69 6.46 -5.54 15.54
CA LEU A 69 5.51 -6.61 15.21
C LEU A 69 5.10 -6.62 13.72
N MET A 70 5.59 -5.70 12.90
CA MET A 70 5.22 -5.60 11.48
C MET A 70 5.37 -6.94 10.74
N GLY A 71 6.52 -7.61 10.90
CA GLY A 71 6.77 -8.90 10.27
C GLY A 71 5.72 -9.94 10.64
N ALA A 72 5.43 -10.06 11.94
CA ALA A 72 4.42 -10.96 12.45
C ALA A 72 3.01 -10.62 11.95
N GLY A 73 2.66 -9.33 11.90
CA GLY A 73 1.40 -8.83 11.37
C GLY A 73 1.20 -9.20 9.89
N ILE A 74 2.21 -8.94 9.04
CA ILE A 74 2.20 -9.33 7.62
C ILE A 74 2.04 -10.85 7.49
N GLY A 75 2.83 -11.61 8.26
CA GLY A 75 2.80 -13.06 8.27
C GLY A 75 1.40 -13.60 8.55
N LEU A 76 0.78 -13.12 9.64
CA LEU A 76 -0.57 -13.49 10.03
C LEU A 76 -1.60 -13.09 8.98
N GLY A 77 -1.52 -11.87 8.44
CA GLY A 77 -2.46 -11.36 7.44
C GLY A 77 -2.44 -12.18 6.14
N ILE A 78 -1.26 -12.59 5.68
CA ILE A 78 -1.09 -13.52 4.56
C ILE A 78 -1.68 -14.89 4.91
N GLY A 79 -1.42 -15.40 6.11
CA GLY A 79 -1.96 -16.69 6.57
C GLY A 79 -3.49 -16.72 6.60
N ILE A 80 -4.14 -15.65 7.08
CA ILE A 80 -5.60 -15.51 7.06
C ILE A 80 -6.12 -15.49 5.62
N SER A 81 -5.47 -14.74 4.73
CA SER A 81 -5.89 -14.59 3.33
C SER A 81 -5.73 -15.88 2.53
N LEU A 82 -4.77 -16.73 2.93
CA LEU A 82 -4.58 -18.08 2.40
C LEU A 82 -5.43 -19.14 3.10
N LYS A 83 -6.28 -18.76 4.06
CA LYS A 83 -7.13 -19.66 4.86
C LYS A 83 -6.31 -20.78 5.52
N LEU A 84 -5.17 -20.44 6.11
CA LEU A 84 -4.36 -21.40 6.85
C LEU A 84 -5.02 -21.73 8.19
N ASP A 85 -5.03 -23.01 8.57
CA ASP A 85 -5.64 -23.48 9.81
C ASP A 85 -4.66 -23.55 10.99
N ASN A 86 -5.16 -23.29 12.19
CA ASN A 86 -4.55 -23.57 13.50
C ASN A 86 -3.05 -23.22 13.56
N LEU A 87 -2.19 -24.23 13.68
CA LEU A 87 -0.75 -24.08 13.84
C LEU A 87 -0.09 -23.41 12.63
N LYS A 88 -0.54 -23.68 11.40
CA LYS A 88 0.05 -23.07 10.19
C LYS A 88 -0.18 -21.56 10.16
N LEU A 89 -1.31 -21.10 10.68
CA LEU A 89 -1.61 -19.68 10.81
C LEU A 89 -0.67 -19.00 11.82
N ILE A 90 -0.51 -19.58 13.01
CA ILE A 90 0.41 -19.04 14.03
C ILE A 90 1.85 -19.00 13.49
N LEU A 91 2.27 -20.07 12.80
CA LEU A 91 3.60 -20.15 12.22
C LEU A 91 3.84 -19.14 11.10
N SER A 92 2.80 -18.75 10.34
CA SER A 92 2.94 -17.67 9.35
C SER A 92 3.36 -16.34 9.99
N ALA A 93 2.86 -16.03 11.20
CA ALA A 93 3.30 -14.87 11.96
C ALA A 93 4.75 -15.02 12.47
N VAL A 94 5.12 -16.20 12.97
CA VAL A 94 6.51 -16.48 13.40
C VAL A 94 7.48 -16.30 12.24
N VAL A 95 7.17 -16.89 11.08
CA VAL A 95 7.95 -16.75 9.84
C VAL A 95 8.09 -15.28 9.45
N GLY A 96 7.01 -14.50 9.54
CA GLY A 96 7.06 -13.07 9.26
C GLY A 96 7.96 -12.31 10.23
N GLY A 97 7.94 -12.63 11.52
CA GLY A 97 8.83 -12.04 12.52
C GLY A 97 10.30 -12.39 12.29
N VAL A 98 10.60 -13.65 11.92
CA VAL A 98 11.96 -14.07 11.52
C VAL A 98 12.42 -13.29 10.30
N ALA A 99 11.55 -13.08 9.31
CA ALA A 99 11.88 -12.34 8.09
C ALA A 99 12.25 -10.86 8.31
N THR A 100 11.84 -10.27 9.44
CA THR A 100 12.23 -8.91 9.84
C THR A 100 13.45 -8.83 10.75
N SER A 101 13.94 -9.96 11.27
CA SER A 101 14.97 -9.97 12.32
C SER A 101 16.37 -9.59 11.83
N PHE A 102 16.70 -9.94 10.58
CA PHE A 102 17.98 -9.60 9.96
C PHE A 102 17.78 -9.34 8.46
N GLN A 103 18.72 -8.63 7.85
CA GLN A 103 18.75 -8.44 6.40
C GLN A 103 20.18 -8.47 5.89
N VAL A 104 20.34 -8.98 4.67
CA VAL A 104 21.58 -8.85 3.91
C VAL A 104 21.50 -7.55 3.13
N ILE A 105 22.51 -6.69 3.29
CA ILE A 105 22.59 -5.40 2.60
C ILE A 105 23.78 -5.44 1.64
N PHE A 106 23.52 -5.13 0.38
CA PHE A 106 24.56 -4.89 -0.61
C PHE A 106 24.85 -3.39 -0.66
N VAL A 107 25.94 -2.94 -0.06
CA VAL A 107 26.37 -1.54 -0.13
C VAL A 107 27.44 -1.41 -1.21
N SER A 108 27.17 -0.63 -2.26
CA SER A 108 28.21 -0.11 -3.14
C SER A 108 28.48 1.35 -2.76
N ASN A 109 29.54 1.60 -1.99
CA ASN A 109 30.13 2.94 -2.00
C ASN A 109 30.88 3.07 -3.33
N ALA A 110 30.41 3.97 -4.19
CA ALA A 110 31.07 4.52 -5.39
C ALA A 110 32.16 3.61 -6.02
N GLY A 111 31.75 2.74 -6.94
CA GLY A 111 32.63 1.87 -7.71
C GLY A 111 32.21 0.41 -7.65
N TRP A 112 32.61 -0.36 -8.66
CA TRP A 112 32.41 -1.80 -8.82
C TRP A 112 33.14 -2.65 -7.73
N ASN A 113 33.09 -2.23 -6.47
CA ASN A 113 33.61 -2.97 -5.32
C ASN A 113 32.47 -3.21 -4.33
N ALA A 114 31.59 -4.14 -4.67
CA ALA A 114 30.55 -4.60 -3.76
C ALA A 114 31.22 -5.35 -2.59
N LYS A 115 31.43 -4.66 -1.46
CA LYS A 115 31.78 -5.35 -0.21
C LYS A 115 30.53 -6.05 0.31
N PHE A 116 30.63 -7.37 0.45
CA PHE A 116 29.60 -8.20 1.09
C PHE A 116 29.63 -7.93 2.59
N TYR A 117 28.63 -7.21 3.11
CA TYR A 117 28.44 -7.08 4.55
C TYR A 117 27.56 -8.23 5.04
N LEU A 118 28.04 -8.93 6.08
CA LEU A 118 27.31 -9.95 6.84
C LEU A 118 25.97 -9.39 7.39
N PRO A 119 25.00 -10.26 7.75
CA PRO A 119 23.67 -9.83 8.18
C PRO A 119 23.76 -8.87 9.37
N ASN A 120 23.41 -7.60 9.14
CA ASN A 120 23.22 -6.64 10.22
C ASN A 120 21.82 -6.84 10.80
N VAL A 121 21.71 -6.80 12.13
CA VAL A 121 20.41 -6.73 12.82
C VAL A 121 19.69 -5.48 12.30
N VAL A 122 18.49 -5.68 11.74
CA VAL A 122 17.72 -4.57 11.17
C VAL A 122 17.18 -3.72 12.30
N THR A 123 17.37 -2.41 12.24
CA THR A 123 16.53 -1.51 13.02
C THR A 123 15.09 -1.64 12.49
N PRO A 124 14.12 -2.01 13.34
CA PRO A 124 12.71 -2.13 12.94
C PRO A 124 12.25 -0.88 12.17
N PRO A 125 11.36 -1.02 11.17
CA PRO A 125 10.44 -2.15 10.98
C PRO A 125 10.88 -3.25 9.98
N GLY A 126 12.07 -3.18 9.37
CA GLY A 126 12.47 -4.14 8.32
C GLY A 126 11.77 -3.89 6.97
N ASN A 127 12.01 -4.76 5.97
CA ASN A 127 11.52 -4.57 4.60
C ASN A 127 10.25 -5.41 4.30
N PRO A 128 9.08 -4.79 4.07
CA PRO A 128 7.83 -5.50 3.81
C PRO A 128 7.86 -6.43 2.58
N LEU A 129 8.59 -6.08 1.51
CA LEU A 129 8.72 -6.95 0.33
C LEU A 129 9.44 -8.25 0.69
N THR A 130 10.51 -8.17 1.48
CA THR A 130 11.24 -9.34 1.96
C THR A 130 10.31 -10.25 2.78
N VAL A 131 9.57 -9.66 3.73
CA VAL A 131 8.62 -10.42 4.57
C VAL A 131 7.58 -11.12 3.72
N TYR A 132 6.98 -10.40 2.77
CA TYR A 132 5.98 -10.96 1.87
C TYR A 132 6.51 -12.17 1.08
N LEU A 133 7.69 -12.04 0.47
CA LEU A 133 8.30 -13.12 -0.30
C LEU A 133 8.68 -14.32 0.58
N VAL A 134 9.28 -14.07 1.74
CA VAL A 134 9.68 -15.13 2.67
C VAL A 134 8.45 -15.88 3.18
N VAL A 135 7.42 -15.17 3.66
CA VAL A 135 6.20 -15.81 4.19
C VAL A 135 5.50 -16.65 3.11
N THR A 136 5.26 -16.08 1.93
CA THR A 136 4.55 -16.80 0.84
C THR A 136 5.32 -18.03 0.38
N LEU A 137 6.65 -17.93 0.21
CA LEU A 137 7.50 -19.05 -0.17
C LEU A 137 7.64 -20.10 0.93
N THR A 138 7.80 -19.69 2.20
CA THR A 138 7.84 -20.64 3.32
C THR A 138 6.52 -21.41 3.42
N VAL A 139 5.37 -20.73 3.34
CA VAL A 139 4.06 -21.40 3.34
C VAL A 139 3.94 -22.39 2.18
N PHE A 140 4.39 -22.00 0.98
CA PHE A 140 4.40 -22.89 -0.18
C PHE A 140 5.31 -24.11 0.03
N VAL A 141 6.53 -23.93 0.52
CA VAL A 141 7.48 -25.03 0.80
C VAL A 141 6.92 -25.98 1.87
N LEU A 142 6.40 -25.44 2.98
CA LEU A 142 5.78 -26.24 4.04
C LEU A 142 4.54 -27.00 3.56
N SER A 143 3.75 -26.41 2.66
CA SER A 143 2.59 -27.09 2.07
C SER A 143 2.97 -28.33 1.23
N LYS A 144 4.18 -28.34 0.66
CA LYS A 144 4.70 -29.49 -0.11
C LYS A 144 5.38 -30.53 0.76
N LEU A 145 6.12 -30.09 1.78
CA LEU A 145 6.88 -30.98 2.66
C LEU A 145 5.99 -31.77 3.62
N ILE A 146 4.87 -31.19 4.08
CA ILE A 146 4.02 -31.80 5.12
C ILE A 146 2.60 -31.96 4.59
N LYS A 147 2.31 -33.16 4.06
CA LYS A 147 1.01 -33.53 3.49
C LYS A 147 0.06 -34.19 4.48
N ASN A 148 0.56 -34.90 5.49
CA ASN A 148 -0.26 -35.67 6.44
C ASN A 148 0.01 -35.19 7.87
N LYS A 149 -1.04 -35.00 8.67
CA LYS A 149 -0.94 -34.63 10.09
C LYS A 149 -0.43 -35.83 10.90
N THR A 150 0.83 -35.84 11.27
CA THR A 150 1.40 -36.80 12.22
C THR A 150 1.59 -36.16 13.60
N PRO A 151 1.62 -36.94 14.70
CA PRO A 151 1.91 -36.41 16.04
C PRO A 151 3.27 -35.72 16.14
N VAL A 152 4.22 -36.13 15.30
CA VAL A 152 5.58 -35.55 15.21
C VAL A 152 5.57 -34.15 14.58
N ASP A 153 4.55 -33.82 13.79
CA ASP A 153 4.45 -32.52 13.12
C ASP A 153 4.30 -31.35 14.08
N LEU A 154 3.82 -31.57 15.31
CA LEU A 154 3.66 -30.51 16.29
C LEU A 154 5.01 -29.85 16.67
N ILE A 155 6.09 -30.63 16.66
CA ILE A 155 7.45 -30.15 16.96
C ILE A 155 8.21 -29.84 15.67
N LEU A 156 8.07 -30.69 14.66
CA LEU A 156 8.83 -30.58 13.43
C LEU A 156 8.39 -29.37 12.58
N LEU A 157 7.09 -29.05 12.55
CA LEU A 157 6.58 -27.96 11.74
C LEU A 157 7.10 -26.59 12.20
N PRO A 158 7.07 -26.20 13.50
CA PRO A 158 7.71 -24.97 13.96
C PRO A 158 9.21 -24.91 13.64
N LEU A 159 9.95 -26.01 13.86
CA LEU A 159 11.39 -26.06 13.61
C LEU A 159 11.72 -25.83 12.14
N LEU A 160 11.02 -26.53 11.24
CA LEU A 160 11.19 -26.35 9.79
C LEU A 160 10.74 -24.96 9.33
N SER A 161 9.69 -24.40 9.93
CA SER A 161 9.21 -23.06 9.59
C SER A 161 10.29 -22.00 9.85
N VAL A 162 10.93 -22.05 11.03
CA VAL A 162 11.99 -21.12 11.41
C VAL A 162 13.25 -21.36 10.57
N LEU A 163 13.64 -22.61 10.35
CA LEU A 163 14.82 -22.94 9.54
C LEU A 163 14.66 -22.48 8.09
N VAL A 164 13.54 -22.83 7.45
CA VAL A 164 13.26 -22.45 6.06
C VAL A 164 13.13 -20.94 5.93
N SER A 165 12.43 -20.27 6.85
CA SER A 165 12.31 -18.81 6.81
C SER A 165 13.63 -18.10 7.06
N GLY A 166 14.49 -18.61 7.95
CA GLY A 166 15.84 -18.08 8.15
C GLY A 166 16.69 -18.17 6.88
N ILE A 167 16.73 -19.34 6.24
CA ILE A 167 17.47 -19.53 4.97
C ILE A 167 16.91 -18.62 3.88
N LEU A 168 15.57 -18.59 3.71
CA LEU A 168 14.93 -17.74 2.70
C LEU A 168 15.16 -16.26 2.99
N THR A 169 15.16 -15.82 4.24
CA THR A 169 15.46 -14.43 4.60
C THR A 169 16.89 -14.07 4.22
N TYR A 170 17.85 -14.95 4.48
CA TYR A 170 19.25 -14.73 4.08
C TYR A 170 19.40 -14.62 2.56
N VAL A 171 18.74 -15.49 1.80
CA VAL A 171 18.85 -15.51 0.33
C VAL A 171 18.07 -14.37 -0.34
N ILE A 172 16.88 -14.02 0.16
CA ILE A 172 15.94 -13.10 -0.50
C ILE A 172 16.18 -11.65 -0.09
N SER A 173 16.56 -11.38 1.16
CA SER A 173 16.65 -10.00 1.69
C SER A 173 17.61 -9.10 0.90
N GLY A 174 18.74 -9.65 0.46
CA GLY A 174 19.68 -8.90 -0.37
C GLY A 174 19.09 -8.53 -1.73
N PRO A 175 18.68 -9.50 -2.56
CA PRO A 175 18.06 -9.23 -3.86
C PRO A 175 16.83 -8.32 -3.79
N SER A 176 15.96 -8.49 -2.79
CA SER A 176 14.79 -7.63 -2.62
C SER A 176 15.18 -6.18 -2.32
N ASN A 177 16.20 -5.97 -1.49
CA ASN A 177 16.73 -4.64 -1.19
C ASN A 177 17.31 -3.97 -2.45
N LEU A 178 18.00 -4.71 -3.32
CA LEU A 178 18.50 -4.19 -4.60
C LEU A 178 17.37 -3.78 -5.54
N ILE A 179 16.34 -4.62 -5.68
CA ILE A 179 15.18 -4.32 -6.53
C ILE A 179 14.53 -3.00 -6.08
N ILE A 180 14.29 -2.87 -4.77
CA ILE A 180 13.69 -1.65 -4.21
C ILE A 180 14.59 -0.45 -4.41
N TYR A 181 15.91 -0.61 -4.18
CA TYR A 181 16.87 0.46 -4.40
C TYR A 181 16.85 0.98 -5.84
N TYR A 182 16.86 0.09 -6.84
CA TYR A 182 16.83 0.51 -8.24
C TYR A 182 15.50 1.14 -8.64
N ILE A 183 14.37 0.62 -8.16
CA ILE A 183 13.05 1.23 -8.41
C ILE A 183 12.98 2.62 -7.78
N SER A 184 13.37 2.74 -6.51
CA SER A 184 13.36 4.02 -5.78
C SER A 184 14.29 5.04 -6.43
N ARG A 185 15.52 4.63 -6.81
CA ARG A 185 16.48 5.49 -7.51
C ARG A 185 15.98 5.90 -8.90
N PHE A 186 15.33 5.00 -9.62
CA PHE A 186 14.74 5.32 -10.93
C PHE A 186 13.63 6.36 -10.79
N VAL A 187 12.72 6.20 -9.81
CA VAL A 187 11.67 7.17 -9.52
C VAL A 187 12.29 8.51 -9.12
N ASP A 188 13.33 8.51 -8.29
CA ASP A 188 13.99 9.72 -7.83
C ASP A 188 14.64 10.50 -8.98
N ILE A 189 15.49 9.84 -9.78
CA ILE A 189 16.15 10.45 -10.93
C ILE A 189 15.13 10.96 -11.95
N SER A 190 14.08 10.18 -12.23
CA SER A 190 13.05 10.56 -13.21
C SER A 190 12.23 11.77 -12.74
N THR A 191 11.89 11.81 -11.45
CA THR A 191 11.14 12.93 -10.85
C THR A 191 11.97 14.21 -10.85
N LYS A 192 13.29 14.11 -10.65
CA LYS A 192 14.21 15.25 -10.78
C LYS A 192 14.37 15.74 -12.21
N ALA A 193 14.50 14.82 -13.17
CA ALA A 193 14.76 15.16 -14.56
C ALA A 193 13.55 15.84 -15.23
N VAL A 194 12.34 15.34 -14.97
CA VAL A 194 11.10 15.82 -15.59
C VAL A 194 9.93 15.85 -14.58
N PRO A 195 9.92 16.82 -13.64
CA PRO A 195 8.99 16.80 -12.50
C PRO A 195 7.51 16.89 -12.90
N ILE A 196 7.17 17.75 -13.87
CA ILE A 196 5.76 17.92 -14.30
C ILE A 196 5.21 16.64 -14.95
N PRO A 197 5.83 16.06 -16.01
CA PRO A 197 5.33 14.80 -16.57
C PRO A 197 5.32 13.64 -15.58
N MET A 198 6.34 13.55 -14.71
CA MET A 198 6.45 12.44 -13.78
C MET A 198 5.34 12.47 -12.72
N THR A 199 5.00 13.64 -12.18
CA THR A 199 3.90 13.79 -11.20
C THR A 199 2.54 13.44 -11.81
N ILE A 200 2.30 13.75 -13.08
CA ILE A 200 1.11 13.31 -13.83
C ILE A 200 1.04 11.79 -13.89
N ILE A 201 2.12 11.16 -14.34
CA ILE A 201 2.20 9.70 -14.53
C ILE A 201 1.99 8.99 -13.19
N ILE A 202 2.69 9.40 -12.14
CA ILE A 202 2.58 8.79 -10.81
C ILE A 202 1.16 8.93 -10.24
N SER A 203 0.59 10.15 -10.31
CA SER A 203 -0.77 10.43 -9.83
C SER A 203 -1.80 9.54 -10.52
N VAL A 204 -1.78 9.49 -11.86
CA VAL A 204 -2.70 8.68 -12.65
C VAL A 204 -2.48 7.19 -12.38
N ALA A 205 -1.23 6.71 -12.45
CA ALA A 205 -0.92 5.30 -12.27
C ALA A 205 -1.33 4.79 -10.88
N MET A 206 -0.95 5.49 -9.81
CA MET A 206 -1.30 5.07 -8.45
C MET A 206 -2.80 5.16 -8.19
N GLY A 207 -3.47 6.19 -8.70
CA GLY A 207 -4.92 6.27 -8.62
C GLY A 207 -5.62 5.12 -9.33
N MET A 208 -5.15 4.73 -10.51
CA MET A 208 -5.71 3.61 -11.24
C MET A 208 -5.46 2.27 -10.53
N ILE A 209 -4.25 2.07 -9.99
CA ILE A 209 -3.92 0.86 -9.22
C ILE A 209 -4.82 0.76 -7.98
N LEU A 210 -5.13 1.87 -7.30
CA LEU A 210 -6.02 1.89 -6.14
C LEU A 210 -7.44 1.42 -6.46
N THR A 211 -7.94 1.74 -7.66
CA THR A 211 -9.29 1.34 -8.08
C THR A 211 -9.32 -0.09 -8.63
N ALA A 212 -8.20 -0.55 -9.18
CA ALA A 212 -8.05 -1.93 -9.61
C ALA A 212 -8.12 -2.90 -8.42
N PRO A 213 -8.46 -4.19 -8.63
CA PRO A 213 -8.47 -5.23 -7.59
C PRO A 213 -7.04 -5.65 -7.22
N ILE A 214 -6.14 -4.68 -7.05
CA ILE A 214 -4.74 -4.83 -6.71
C ILE A 214 -4.51 -3.95 -5.48
N SER A 215 -3.83 -4.45 -4.45
CA SER A 215 -3.51 -3.61 -3.29
C SER A 215 -2.45 -2.55 -3.68
N SER A 216 -2.90 -1.34 -3.99
CA SER A 216 -2.07 -0.16 -4.22
C SER A 216 -1.23 0.20 -2.99
N ALA A 217 -1.81 0.05 -1.79
CA ALA A 217 -1.13 0.28 -0.52
C ALA A 217 0.09 -0.63 -0.35
N ALA A 218 -0.08 -1.92 -0.64
CA ALA A 218 1.01 -2.89 -0.64
C ALA A 218 2.12 -2.50 -1.63
N ILE A 219 1.75 -2.15 -2.86
CA ILE A 219 2.71 -1.76 -3.90
C ILE A 219 3.49 -0.52 -3.47
N ALA A 220 2.80 0.52 -3.01
CA ALA A 220 3.41 1.78 -2.60
C ALA A 220 4.44 1.60 -1.48
N ILE A 221 4.16 0.71 -0.52
CA ILE A 221 5.08 0.34 0.54
C ILE A 221 6.25 -0.49 0.03
N MET A 222 5.98 -1.50 -0.81
CA MET A 222 7.00 -2.37 -1.37
C MET A 222 8.04 -1.59 -2.17
N ILE A 223 7.62 -0.64 -3.01
CA ILE A 223 8.54 0.21 -3.79
C ILE A 223 9.11 1.38 -2.99
N GLN A 224 8.70 1.52 -1.72
CA GLN A 224 9.08 2.61 -0.83
C GLN A 224 8.89 3.99 -1.46
N ILE A 225 7.73 4.25 -2.11
CA ILE A 225 7.51 5.50 -2.84
C ILE A 225 7.69 6.76 -1.97
N GLY A 226 7.47 6.63 -0.66
CA GLY A 226 7.71 7.67 0.34
C GLY A 226 9.15 8.17 0.47
N THR A 227 10.14 7.46 -0.10
CA THR A 227 11.54 7.96 -0.12
C THR A 227 11.71 9.17 -1.03
N ASN A 228 10.85 9.33 -2.03
CA ASN A 228 10.77 10.54 -2.85
C ASN A 228 9.51 11.33 -2.45
N PRO A 229 9.66 12.48 -1.77
CA PRO A 229 8.53 13.28 -1.29
C PRO A 229 7.51 13.63 -2.38
N VAL A 230 8.00 14.09 -3.54
CA VAL A 230 7.19 14.54 -4.67
C VAL A 230 6.38 13.39 -5.27
N ALA A 231 7.01 12.24 -5.45
CA ALA A 231 6.37 11.03 -5.96
C ALA A 231 5.24 10.57 -5.01
N ALA A 232 5.50 10.54 -3.71
CA ALA A 232 4.52 10.14 -2.72
C ALA A 232 3.35 11.14 -2.62
N ALA A 233 3.63 12.44 -2.69
CA ALA A 233 2.60 13.48 -2.74
C ALA A 233 1.73 13.38 -4.00
N ALA A 234 2.33 13.17 -5.17
CA ALA A 234 1.58 12.97 -6.42
C ALA A 234 0.70 11.73 -6.35
N ALA A 235 1.22 10.63 -5.78
CA ALA A 235 0.48 9.39 -5.60
C ALA A 235 -0.72 9.55 -4.63
N VAL A 236 -0.56 10.24 -3.50
CA VAL A 236 -1.68 10.47 -2.56
C VAL A 236 -2.76 11.37 -3.18
N VAL A 237 -2.38 12.37 -3.98
CA VAL A 237 -3.35 13.20 -4.72
C VAL A 237 -4.12 12.36 -5.73
N GLY A 238 -3.43 11.55 -6.54
CA GLY A 238 -4.06 10.69 -7.54
C GLY A 238 -5.01 9.65 -6.95
N THR A 239 -4.61 9.02 -5.84
CA THR A 239 -5.45 8.06 -5.11
C THR A 239 -6.64 8.72 -4.42
N SER A 240 -6.47 9.93 -3.87
CA SER A 240 -7.58 10.71 -3.31
C SER A 240 -8.58 11.14 -4.38
N VAL A 241 -8.10 11.56 -5.56
CA VAL A 241 -8.96 11.92 -6.70
C VAL A 241 -9.85 10.76 -7.12
N GLN A 242 -9.35 9.54 -7.13
CA GLN A 242 -10.13 8.38 -7.55
C GLN A 242 -11.25 8.07 -6.54
N MET A 243 -10.95 8.05 -5.24
CA MET A 243 -11.95 7.79 -4.20
C MET A 243 -13.01 8.90 -4.13
N VAL A 244 -12.55 10.14 -3.97
CA VAL A 244 -13.43 11.32 -3.87
C VAL A 244 -14.21 11.52 -5.17
N GLY A 245 -13.53 11.39 -6.30
CA GLY A 245 -14.13 11.53 -7.62
C GLY A 245 -15.19 10.48 -7.91
N PHE A 246 -14.93 9.20 -7.60
CA PHE A 246 -15.97 8.17 -7.74
C PHE A 246 -17.12 8.36 -6.77
N ALA A 247 -16.88 8.81 -5.54
CA ALA A 247 -17.96 9.14 -4.62
C ALA A 247 -18.87 10.25 -5.21
N VAL A 248 -18.27 11.31 -5.76
CA VAL A 248 -19.02 12.39 -6.41
C VAL A 248 -19.78 11.88 -7.63
N GLN A 249 -19.17 11.09 -8.51
CA GLN A 249 -19.86 10.52 -9.67
C GLN A 249 -21.04 9.62 -9.26
N SER A 250 -20.88 8.87 -8.17
CA SER A 250 -21.87 7.91 -7.65
C SER A 250 -23.08 8.56 -6.97
N ARG A 251 -23.04 9.89 -6.72
CA ARG A 251 -24.03 10.63 -5.92
C ARG A 251 -25.50 10.50 -6.38
N LYS A 252 -25.72 10.24 -7.67
CA LYS A 252 -27.07 10.15 -8.26
C LYS A 252 -27.58 8.72 -8.37
N ASP A 253 -26.66 7.77 -8.45
CA ASP A 253 -26.94 6.38 -8.80
C ASP A 253 -26.95 5.47 -7.55
N ASN A 254 -26.57 5.98 -6.38
CA ASN A 254 -26.46 5.21 -5.14
C ASN A 254 -26.94 5.99 -3.91
N PRO A 255 -27.38 5.29 -2.85
CA PRO A 255 -27.69 5.94 -1.58
C PRO A 255 -26.45 6.58 -0.96
N ILE A 256 -26.66 7.61 -0.13
CA ILE A 256 -25.57 8.38 0.50
C ILE A 256 -24.59 7.50 1.29
N GLY A 257 -25.06 6.41 1.90
CA GLY A 257 -24.21 5.46 2.62
C GLY A 257 -23.16 4.78 1.73
N VAL A 258 -23.54 4.39 0.51
CA VAL A 258 -22.60 3.80 -0.48
C VAL A 258 -21.63 4.85 -0.98
N VAL A 259 -22.12 6.07 -1.23
CA VAL A 259 -21.28 7.21 -1.64
C VAL A 259 -20.20 7.52 -0.59
N LEU A 260 -20.58 7.59 0.68
CA LEU A 260 -19.65 7.77 1.79
C LEU A 260 -18.70 6.58 1.96
N SER A 261 -19.17 5.37 1.69
CA SER A 261 -18.33 4.16 1.71
C SER A 261 -17.29 4.16 0.59
N ILE A 262 -17.59 4.75 -0.57
CA ILE A 262 -16.59 4.95 -1.63
C ILE A 262 -15.59 6.03 -1.22
N PHE A 263 -16.08 7.13 -0.63
CA PHE A 263 -15.25 8.25 -0.20
C PHE A 263 -14.25 7.87 0.90
N PHE A 264 -14.72 7.21 1.97
CA PHE A 264 -13.89 6.86 3.13
C PHE A 264 -13.40 5.41 3.14
N GLY A 265 -13.95 4.56 2.27
CA GLY A 265 -13.64 3.13 2.24
C GLY A 265 -12.77 2.77 1.04
N THR A 266 -13.36 2.57 -0.13
CA THR A 266 -12.63 2.12 -1.33
C THR A 266 -13.35 2.47 -2.64
N SER A 267 -12.59 2.83 -3.69
CA SER A 267 -13.14 2.96 -5.04
C SER A 267 -13.23 1.63 -5.79
N MET A 268 -12.70 0.53 -5.23
CA MET A 268 -12.79 -0.80 -5.84
C MET A 268 -14.25 -1.23 -6.07
N PHE A 269 -15.21 -0.68 -5.32
CA PHE A 269 -16.64 -0.88 -5.56
C PHE A 269 -17.07 -0.52 -6.98
N GLN A 270 -16.45 0.50 -7.58
CA GLN A 270 -16.75 0.91 -8.95
C GLN A 270 -16.00 0.09 -10.02
N PHE A 271 -15.09 -0.80 -9.64
CA PHE A 271 -14.27 -1.56 -10.60
C PHE A 271 -15.12 -2.43 -11.53
N LYS A 272 -16.18 -3.07 -11.02
CA LYS A 272 -17.10 -3.87 -11.85
C LYS A 272 -17.76 -3.02 -12.93
N ASN A 273 -18.10 -1.78 -12.61
CA ASN A 273 -18.72 -0.84 -13.53
C ASN A 273 -17.70 -0.32 -14.56
N ILE A 274 -16.45 -0.09 -14.14
CA ILE A 274 -15.35 0.29 -15.05
C ILE A 274 -15.10 -0.80 -16.08
N VAL A 275 -15.10 -2.07 -15.67
CA VAL A 275 -14.93 -3.20 -16.59
C VAL A 275 -16.07 -3.26 -17.61
N LYS A 276 -17.32 -2.99 -17.19
CA LYS A 276 -18.48 -2.93 -18.10
C LYS A 276 -18.42 -1.73 -19.05
N LYS A 277 -17.99 -0.57 -18.54
CA LYS A 277 -17.95 0.69 -19.28
C LYS A 277 -16.72 1.53 -18.89
N PRO A 278 -15.56 1.32 -19.54
CA PRO A 278 -14.30 1.97 -19.15
C PRO A 278 -14.33 3.50 -19.19
N ILE A 279 -15.24 4.09 -19.96
CA ILE A 279 -15.41 5.54 -20.11
C ILE A 279 -15.72 6.22 -18.76
N ILE A 280 -16.35 5.52 -17.81
CA ILE A 280 -16.65 6.08 -16.47
C ILE A 280 -15.40 6.35 -15.63
N TRP A 281 -14.26 5.76 -16.01
CA TRP A 281 -12.99 5.95 -15.31
C TRP A 281 -12.26 7.23 -15.75
N LEU A 282 -12.61 7.74 -16.93
CA LEU A 282 -11.89 8.84 -17.55
C LEU A 282 -11.99 10.16 -16.76
N PRO A 283 -13.14 10.55 -16.15
CA PRO A 283 -13.23 11.76 -15.34
C PRO A 283 -12.24 11.81 -14.18
N THR A 284 -12.03 10.69 -13.47
CA THR A 284 -11.06 10.63 -12.38
C THR A 284 -9.64 10.59 -12.90
N ILE A 285 -9.34 9.89 -14.00
CA ILE A 285 -8.02 9.87 -14.64
C ILE A 285 -7.60 11.29 -15.10
N ILE A 286 -8.49 12.01 -15.79
CA ILE A 286 -8.21 13.39 -16.24
C ILE A 286 -7.96 14.28 -15.02
N THR A 287 -8.79 14.17 -13.98
CA THR A 287 -8.59 14.98 -12.76
C THR A 287 -7.29 14.63 -12.05
N SER A 288 -6.90 13.35 -11.99
CA SER A 288 -5.61 12.93 -11.41
C SER A 288 -4.44 13.50 -12.20
N ALA A 289 -4.55 13.56 -13.53
CA ALA A 289 -3.53 14.15 -14.40
C ALA A 289 -3.43 15.67 -14.21
N LEU A 290 -4.54 16.37 -14.03
CA LEU A 290 -4.55 17.82 -13.80
C LEU A 290 -4.03 18.19 -12.41
N LEU A 291 -4.41 17.44 -11.38
CA LEU A 291 -4.02 17.73 -9.99
C LEU A 291 -2.64 17.19 -9.62
N GLY A 292 -2.11 16.18 -10.33
CA GLY A 292 -0.78 15.61 -10.07
C GLY A 292 0.34 16.67 -9.96
N PRO A 293 0.52 17.55 -10.96
CA PRO A 293 1.53 18.61 -10.94
C PRO A 293 1.37 19.64 -9.83
N THR A 294 0.17 19.80 -9.26
CA THR A 294 -0.08 20.83 -8.25
C THR A 294 0.75 20.62 -6.98
N VAL A 295 1.23 19.39 -6.73
CA VAL A 295 2.11 19.07 -5.60
C VAL A 295 3.41 19.89 -5.61
N LEU A 296 3.88 20.29 -6.79
CA LEU A 296 5.10 21.09 -6.95
C LEU A 296 4.92 22.56 -6.52
N LEU A 297 3.66 23.01 -6.36
CA LEU A 297 3.33 24.37 -5.92
C LEU A 297 3.33 24.53 -4.39
N PHE A 298 3.35 23.41 -3.66
CA PHE A 298 3.27 23.41 -2.21
C PHE A 298 4.65 23.18 -1.60
N ASP A 299 5.14 24.22 -0.94
CA ASP A 299 6.28 24.18 -0.04
C ASP A 299 5.75 23.81 1.36
N LEU A 300 5.89 22.56 1.80
CA LEU A 300 5.42 22.08 3.10
C LEU A 300 6.56 21.87 4.12
N GLY A 301 7.74 22.48 3.90
CA GLY A 301 8.83 22.48 4.88
C GLY A 301 9.50 21.11 5.12
N THR A 302 9.25 20.11 4.28
CA THR A 302 9.89 18.80 4.42
C THR A 302 11.41 18.95 4.30
N LYS A 303 12.20 18.37 5.21
CA LYS A 303 13.64 18.17 4.98
C LYS A 303 13.82 17.12 3.88
N GLY A 304 13.68 17.52 2.63
CA GLY A 304 14.03 16.69 1.49
C GLY A 304 15.53 16.44 1.47
N VAL A 305 15.95 15.31 0.90
CA VAL A 305 17.36 14.96 0.61
C VAL A 305 17.95 15.84 -0.51
N PHE A 306 17.21 16.86 -0.95
CA PHE A 306 17.58 17.76 -2.03
C PHE A 306 18.23 18.98 -1.41
N GLU A 307 19.49 18.85 -1.01
CA GLU A 307 20.24 20.01 -0.52
C GLU A 307 20.78 20.88 -1.68
N ASN A 308 20.61 20.45 -2.95
CA ASN A 308 21.23 21.11 -4.12
C ASN A 308 20.51 20.92 -5.49
N ASP A 309 19.18 20.74 -5.58
CA ASP A 309 18.52 20.42 -6.88
C ASP A 309 17.42 21.42 -7.31
N ILE A 310 17.04 21.35 -8.60
CA ILE A 310 16.01 22.14 -9.33
C ILE A 310 14.61 22.10 -8.67
N ILE A 311 14.38 21.13 -7.78
CA ILE A 311 13.15 20.96 -7.01
C ILE A 311 13.33 21.72 -5.68
N PRO A 312 12.40 22.62 -5.30
CA PRO A 312 12.49 23.34 -4.03
C PRO A 312 12.73 22.38 -2.86
N ASN A 313 13.58 22.77 -1.91
CA ASN A 313 14.07 21.91 -0.83
C ASN A 313 12.99 21.43 0.16
N HIS A 314 11.70 21.70 -0.12
CA HIS A 314 10.58 21.61 0.81
C HIS A 314 9.24 21.21 0.17
N VAL A 315 9.19 20.30 -0.80
CA VAL A 315 7.92 19.92 -1.46
C VAL A 315 7.01 19.08 -0.56
N ALA A 316 5.69 19.13 -0.79
CA ALA A 316 4.70 18.24 -0.18
C ALA A 316 5.13 16.76 -0.21
N SER A 317 4.74 16.00 0.83
CA SER A 317 5.11 14.60 0.98
C SER A 317 3.98 13.76 1.56
N ALA A 318 4.11 12.44 1.44
CA ALA A 318 3.27 11.47 2.12
C ALA A 318 4.11 10.22 2.41
N TRP A 319 3.78 9.49 3.47
CA TRP A 319 4.37 8.17 3.70
C TRP A 319 3.88 7.16 2.66
N SER A 320 4.68 6.12 2.45
CA SER A 320 4.46 5.14 1.37
C SER A 320 3.07 4.50 1.40
N MET A 321 2.47 4.26 2.58
CA MET A 321 1.14 3.67 2.63
C MET A 321 0.02 4.66 2.27
N ALA A 322 0.09 5.92 2.72
CA ALA A 322 -0.87 6.96 2.31
C ALA A 322 -0.92 7.13 0.80
N ALA A 323 0.26 7.15 0.18
CA ALA A 323 0.40 7.26 -1.27
C ALA A 323 -0.40 6.20 -2.04
N GLY A 324 -0.65 5.04 -1.42
CA GLY A 324 -1.45 3.96 -2.01
C GLY A 324 -2.87 3.83 -1.47
N MET A 325 -3.29 4.55 -0.42
CA MET A 325 -4.62 4.37 0.20
C MET A 325 -5.60 5.52 -0.01
N GLY A 326 -5.14 6.67 -0.52
CA GLY A 326 -6.01 7.81 -0.78
C GLY A 326 -6.79 8.23 0.47
N THR A 327 -8.08 8.51 0.33
CA THR A 327 -8.95 8.96 1.42
C THR A 327 -9.48 7.83 2.30
N SER A 328 -9.07 6.58 2.07
CA SER A 328 -9.49 5.42 2.87
C SER A 328 -9.11 5.60 4.33
N GLY A 329 -10.10 5.56 5.23
CA GLY A 329 -9.89 5.77 6.66
C GLY A 329 -9.17 7.08 7.01
N LEU A 330 -9.18 8.08 6.11
CA LEU A 330 -8.38 9.30 6.18
C LEU A 330 -6.86 9.07 6.23
N VAL A 331 -6.39 7.90 5.80
CA VAL A 331 -4.98 7.54 5.95
C VAL A 331 -4.07 8.36 5.02
N GLY A 332 -4.55 8.73 3.83
CA GLY A 332 -3.84 9.65 2.93
C GLY A 332 -3.52 10.97 3.60
N GLN A 333 -4.53 11.57 4.21
CA GLN A 333 -4.49 12.87 4.87
C GLN A 333 -3.63 12.85 6.12
N ILE A 334 -3.88 11.89 7.03
CA ILE A 334 -3.05 11.67 8.23
C ILE A 334 -1.61 11.44 7.80
N GLY A 335 -1.43 10.69 6.71
CA GLY A 335 -0.15 10.36 6.16
C GLY A 335 0.67 11.49 5.59
N THR A 336 0.02 12.47 4.96
CA THR A 336 0.66 13.71 4.54
C THR A 336 1.18 14.48 5.75
N ILE A 337 0.38 14.57 6.83
CA ILE A 337 0.79 15.26 8.06
C ILE A 337 1.99 14.54 8.69
N THR A 338 1.89 13.23 8.89
CA THR A 338 2.96 12.41 9.47
C THR A 338 4.28 12.49 8.69
N ALA A 339 4.24 12.57 7.36
CA ALA A 339 5.44 12.58 6.53
C ALA A 339 6.25 13.89 6.63
N LEU A 340 5.65 14.97 7.11
CA LEU A 340 6.29 16.27 7.29
C LEU A 340 7.00 16.42 8.64
N GLY A 341 6.89 15.41 9.51
CA GLY A 341 7.35 15.46 10.90
C GLY A 341 6.38 16.28 11.74
N ASN A 342 6.04 15.81 12.94
CA ASN A 342 4.99 16.44 13.74
C ASN A 342 5.56 17.30 14.85
N THR A 343 6.12 18.44 14.47
CA THR A 343 6.33 19.56 15.39
C THR A 343 5.03 20.37 15.46
N PHE A 344 4.72 20.97 16.61
CA PHE A 344 3.54 21.85 16.81
C PHE A 344 3.47 22.98 15.74
N GLU A 345 4.63 23.39 15.22
CA GLU A 345 4.80 24.35 14.12
C GLU A 345 4.14 23.88 12.81
N ASN A 346 4.13 22.58 12.52
CA ASN A 346 3.56 22.05 11.27
C ASN A 346 2.02 22.00 11.31
N PHE A 347 1.40 21.77 12.47
CA PHE A 347 -0.07 21.88 12.59
C PHE A 347 -0.58 23.31 12.38
N GLY A 348 0.25 24.31 12.69
CA GLY A 348 -0.01 25.72 12.41
C GLY A 348 0.27 26.15 10.97
N ASN A 349 0.89 25.30 10.14
CA ASN A 349 1.16 25.62 8.74
C ASN A 349 -0.13 25.49 7.91
N TYR A 350 -0.66 26.64 7.50
CA TYR A 350 -1.86 26.75 6.66
C TYR A 350 -1.71 26.03 5.31
N GLN A 351 -0.51 25.91 4.77
CA GLN A 351 -0.26 25.25 3.48
C GLN A 351 -0.58 23.75 3.52
N ILE A 352 -0.36 23.08 4.65
CA ILE A 352 -0.69 21.65 4.82
C ILE A 352 -2.21 21.45 4.75
N TRP A 353 -2.96 22.31 5.44
CA TRP A 353 -4.42 22.25 5.44
C TRP A 353 -5.01 22.61 4.08
N ILE A 354 -4.42 23.58 3.37
CA ILE A 354 -4.79 23.85 1.97
C ILE A 354 -4.51 22.62 1.10
N PHE A 355 -3.35 22.00 1.23
CA PHE A 355 -3.03 20.81 0.46
C PHE A 355 -4.03 19.66 0.71
N ILE A 356 -4.37 19.40 1.97
CA ILE A 356 -5.32 18.34 2.33
C ILE A 356 -6.76 18.70 1.91
N LEU A 357 -7.28 19.84 2.37
CA LEU A 357 -8.69 20.18 2.18
C LEU A 357 -8.99 20.63 0.75
N VAL A 358 -8.07 21.35 0.11
CA VAL A 358 -8.25 21.87 -1.25
C VAL A 358 -7.74 20.88 -2.29
N ILE A 359 -6.49 20.40 -2.20
CA ILE A 359 -5.93 19.55 -3.27
C ILE A 359 -6.40 18.09 -3.17
N GLN A 360 -6.47 17.50 -1.98
CA GLN A 360 -6.86 16.08 -1.85
C GLN A 360 -8.38 15.86 -1.79
N ILE A 361 -9.18 16.88 -1.45
CA ILE A 361 -10.64 16.74 -1.28
C ILE A 361 -11.43 17.72 -2.16
N GLY A 362 -11.26 19.03 -1.94
CA GLY A 362 -12.10 20.06 -2.57
C GLY A 362 -12.01 20.13 -4.10
N LEU A 363 -10.81 20.23 -4.66
CA LEU A 363 -10.58 20.26 -6.10
C LEU A 363 -10.98 18.94 -6.77
N PRO A 364 -10.68 17.75 -6.21
CA PRO A 364 -11.22 16.50 -6.74
C PRO A 364 -12.74 16.50 -6.84
N ILE A 365 -13.46 17.00 -5.83
CA ILE A 365 -14.92 17.11 -5.86
C ILE A 365 -15.34 18.02 -7.02
N LEU A 366 -14.76 19.22 -7.10
CA LEU A 366 -15.15 20.22 -8.07
C LEU A 366 -14.83 19.80 -9.51
N LEU A 367 -13.59 19.36 -9.78
CA LEU A 367 -13.14 19.01 -11.12
C LEU A 367 -13.84 17.74 -11.64
N VAL A 368 -13.97 16.70 -10.83
CA VAL A 368 -14.68 15.49 -11.25
C VAL A 368 -16.16 15.79 -11.47
N TYR A 369 -16.79 16.62 -10.63
CA TYR A 369 -18.17 17.05 -10.83
C TYR A 369 -18.36 17.78 -12.17
N LEU A 370 -17.47 18.71 -12.51
CA LEU A 370 -17.53 19.45 -13.78
C LEU A 370 -17.35 18.52 -14.99
N ILE A 371 -16.37 17.60 -14.93
CA ILE A 371 -16.12 16.64 -16.02
C ILE A 371 -17.28 15.64 -16.15
N ASP A 372 -17.83 15.16 -15.04
CA ASP A 372 -19.03 14.29 -15.00
C ASP A 372 -20.22 14.96 -15.68
N LEU A 373 -20.48 16.25 -15.41
CA LEU A 373 -21.54 17.00 -16.09
C LEU A 373 -21.34 17.08 -17.61
N LEU A 374 -20.11 17.32 -18.06
CA LEU A 374 -19.78 17.33 -19.49
C LEU A 374 -20.01 15.95 -20.10
N PHE A 375 -19.55 14.89 -19.45
CA PHE A 375 -19.70 13.52 -19.95
C PHE A 375 -21.17 13.09 -20.01
N ARG A 376 -21.99 13.48 -19.04
CA ARG A 376 -23.44 13.25 -19.06
C ARG A 376 -24.12 14.08 -20.17
N LYS A 377 -23.69 15.32 -20.42
CA LYS A 377 -24.20 16.16 -21.53
C LYS A 377 -23.94 15.52 -22.90
N TYR A 378 -22.79 14.86 -23.07
CA TYR A 378 -22.45 14.12 -24.29
C TYR A 378 -22.97 12.67 -24.32
N ASN A 379 -23.85 12.28 -23.39
CA ASN A 379 -24.38 10.91 -23.25
C ASN A 379 -23.31 9.81 -23.09
N LEU A 380 -22.09 10.18 -22.69
CA LEU A 380 -20.99 9.25 -22.42
C LEU A 380 -21.21 8.50 -21.11
N ILE A 381 -21.86 9.13 -20.12
CA ILE A 381 -22.27 8.52 -18.85
C ILE A 381 -23.80 8.65 -18.74
N LYS A 382 -24.48 7.53 -18.49
CA LYS A 382 -25.94 7.44 -18.33
C LYS A 382 -26.29 7.20 -16.86
N PRO A 383 -27.51 7.56 -16.41
CA PRO A 383 -28.01 7.15 -15.11
C PRO A 383 -27.95 5.62 -14.94
N GLY A 384 -27.52 5.14 -13.78
CA GLY A 384 -27.34 3.72 -13.47
C GLY A 384 -25.98 3.12 -13.86
N ASP A 385 -25.13 3.82 -14.62
CA ASP A 385 -23.80 3.30 -15.00
C ASP A 385 -22.84 3.12 -13.80
N LEU A 386 -23.14 3.78 -12.68
CA LEU A 386 -22.31 3.80 -11.47
C LEU A 386 -23.00 3.14 -10.27
N GLU A 387 -24.10 2.43 -10.47
CA GLU A 387 -24.80 1.68 -9.42
C GLU A 387 -23.92 0.52 -8.92
N VAL A 388 -23.72 0.43 -7.60
CA VAL A 388 -22.78 -0.50 -6.94
C VAL A 388 -23.46 -1.76 -6.43
#